data_AF-A0A7Z9YW07-F1
#
_entry.id   AF-A0A7Z9YW07-F1
#
_cell.length_a   1.000
_cell.length_b   1.000
_cell.length_c   1.000
_cell.angle_alpha   90.00
_cell.angle_beta   90.00
_cell.angle_gamma   90.00
#
_symmetry.space_group_name_H-M   'P 1'
#
loop_
_entity.id
_entity.type
_entity.pdbx_description
1 polymer ?
#
loop_
_entity_poly.entity_id
_entity_poly.type
_entity_poly.pdbx_seq_one_letter_code
_entity_poly.pdbx_strand_id
1 'polypeptide(L)'
;MKRKFTVFTWMLSLILMVSIAPVNADVGGSLPDAGNDPWQIVVNDIAGQVVALLPEDVHLWTLSIGTIEGDDGSLAEALSAAITSATSIQLVTDDALRSEENSGVEGILQGRVINKTHSPFYSSIEVFLKLEDVQSHTVVFARTFQASYLPKLTRNCLMLAALALLVWLVLSSLKRRRIAAIQEYCRKDPAIQQQIETELKKTRDNLSRSHDLLITAEKKDLAVKVRAQKEELGRLLLKLEQGPAVHPDAINKAMVSELKTQNKWMKGLVKNVQVESEKLLTAAGKQDFSGVQRGLDGVADKLKNAANRSYHRVVGRS
;
A
#
# COMPACT_ATOMS: atom_id res chain seq x y z
N MET A 1 2.90 9.65 8.50
CA MET A 1 2.65 8.19 8.60
C MET A 1 1.20 7.83 8.95
N LYS A 2 0.52 8.58 9.83
CA LYS A 2 -0.86 8.29 10.30
C LYS A 2 -1.92 8.07 9.19
N ARG A 3 -1.93 8.87 8.11
CA ARG A 3 -2.92 8.74 7.02
C ARG A 3 -2.82 7.45 6.18
N LYS A 4 -1.66 6.78 6.13
CA LYS A 4 -1.46 5.57 5.31
C LYS A 4 -1.98 4.30 6.00
N PHE A 5 -1.93 4.29 7.33
CA PHE A 5 -2.45 3.19 8.12
C PHE A 5 -3.97 3.13 7.96
N THR A 6 -4.64 4.29 8.06
CA THR A 6 -6.10 4.41 7.87
C THR A 6 -6.58 3.82 6.54
N VAL A 7 -6.02 4.21 5.38
CA VAL A 7 -6.52 3.73 4.07
C VAL A 7 -6.35 2.22 3.92
N PHE A 8 -5.26 1.65 4.43
CA PHE A 8 -5.03 0.21 4.39
C PHE A 8 -6.01 -0.55 5.30
N THR A 9 -6.26 -0.03 6.51
CA THR A 9 -7.29 -0.60 7.40
C THR A 9 -8.70 -0.45 6.84
N TRP A 10 -9.05 0.66 6.16
CA TRP A 10 -10.36 0.82 5.52
C TRP A 10 -10.56 -0.17 4.38
N MET A 11 -9.55 -0.37 3.52
CA MET A 11 -9.61 -1.36 2.44
C MET A 11 -9.67 -2.80 2.98
N LEU A 12 -8.89 -3.11 4.02
CA LEU A 12 -8.93 -4.43 4.66
C LEU A 12 -10.29 -4.69 5.35
N SER A 13 -10.86 -3.68 6.01
CA SER A 13 -12.21 -3.74 6.58
C SER A 13 -13.28 -3.92 5.52
N LEU A 14 -13.15 -3.27 4.36
CA LEU A 14 -14.11 -3.43 3.26
C LEU A 14 -14.05 -4.85 2.68
N ILE A 15 -12.85 -5.41 2.50
CA ILE A 15 -12.65 -6.80 2.04
C ILE A 15 -13.16 -7.80 3.08
N LEU A 16 -12.91 -7.55 4.37
CA LEU A 16 -13.46 -8.36 5.47
C LEU A 16 -14.98 -8.25 5.55
N MET A 17 -15.58 -7.08 5.39
CA MET A 17 -17.04 -6.92 5.35
C MET A 17 -17.68 -7.63 4.15
N VAL A 18 -17.05 -7.58 2.98
CA VAL A 18 -17.52 -8.32 1.79
C VAL A 18 -17.32 -9.83 1.94
N SER A 19 -16.35 -10.27 2.76
CA SER A 19 -16.10 -11.69 3.04
C SER A 19 -16.86 -12.26 4.24
N ILE A 20 -17.33 -11.39 5.16
CA ILE A 20 -18.07 -11.75 6.38
C ILE A 20 -19.56 -11.43 6.24
N ALA A 21 -20.01 -10.79 5.15
CA ALA A 21 -21.44 -10.65 4.88
C ALA A 21 -22.10 -12.04 5.01
N PRO A 22 -23.01 -12.23 5.98
CA PRO A 22 -23.55 -13.55 6.28
C PRO A 22 -24.31 -14.04 5.05
N VAL A 23 -23.78 -15.09 4.44
CA VAL A 23 -24.50 -15.90 3.48
C VAL A 23 -25.43 -16.78 4.31
N ASN A 24 -26.61 -16.28 4.64
CA ASN A 24 -27.70 -17.13 5.15
C ASN A 24 -28.34 -17.93 4.00
N ALA A 25 -27.51 -18.55 3.15
CA ALA A 25 -27.94 -19.52 2.16
C ALA A 25 -27.15 -20.81 2.39
N ASP A 26 -27.32 -21.37 3.60
CA ASP A 26 -26.97 -22.76 3.89
C ASP A 26 -28.26 -23.45 4.31
N VAL A 27 -29.19 -23.56 3.35
CA VAL A 27 -30.25 -24.58 3.41
C VAL A 27 -29.79 -25.68 2.46
N GLY A 28 -29.44 -26.83 3.03
CA GLY A 28 -29.03 -28.02 2.30
C GLY A 28 -30.05 -28.38 1.22
N GLY A 29 -29.65 -28.16 -0.02
CA GLY A 29 -30.40 -28.46 -1.23
C GLY A 29 -29.53 -28.04 -2.41
N SER A 30 -29.35 -28.95 -3.37
CA SER A 30 -28.57 -28.74 -4.58
C SER A 30 -28.68 -27.31 -5.13
N LEU A 31 -27.51 -26.68 -5.34
CA LEU A 31 -27.32 -25.39 -6.02
C LEU A 31 -28.32 -25.23 -7.19
N PRO A 32 -29.10 -24.14 -7.26
CA PRO A 32 -29.85 -23.86 -8.48
C PRO A 32 -28.88 -23.48 -9.60
N ASP A 33 -29.09 -24.08 -10.76
CA ASP A 33 -28.32 -23.88 -11.99
C ASP A 33 -28.28 -22.40 -12.43
N ALA A 34 -27.34 -22.09 -13.32
CA ALA A 34 -27.06 -20.77 -13.91
C ALA A 34 -28.23 -20.12 -14.69
N GLY A 35 -29.46 -20.62 -14.54
CA GLY A 35 -30.69 -20.12 -15.16
C GLY A 35 -31.72 -19.50 -14.21
N ASN A 36 -31.53 -19.56 -12.88
CA ASN A 36 -32.52 -19.00 -11.95
C ASN A 36 -32.35 -17.48 -11.79
N ASP A 37 -33.45 -16.74 -11.94
CA ASP A 37 -33.52 -15.29 -11.74
C ASP A 37 -33.01 -14.95 -10.32
N PRO A 38 -32.02 -14.04 -10.18
CA PRO A 38 -31.58 -13.52 -8.89
C PRO A 38 -32.71 -13.11 -7.96
N TRP A 39 -33.83 -12.63 -8.49
CA TRP A 39 -35.02 -12.31 -7.70
C TRP A 39 -35.66 -13.55 -7.06
N GLN A 40 -35.88 -14.62 -7.83
CA GLN A 40 -36.47 -15.87 -7.32
C GLN A 40 -35.61 -16.50 -6.22
N ILE A 41 -34.29 -16.41 -6.31
CA ILE A 41 -33.39 -16.94 -5.27
C ILE A 41 -33.63 -16.24 -3.93
N VAL A 42 -33.71 -14.91 -3.95
CA VAL A 42 -33.88 -14.11 -2.74
C VAL A 42 -35.28 -14.30 -2.15
N VAL A 43 -36.30 -14.38 -3.00
CA VAL A 43 -37.69 -14.63 -2.59
C VAL A 43 -37.86 -16.03 -1.97
N ASN A 44 -37.27 -17.06 -2.58
CA ASN A 44 -37.29 -18.42 -2.02
C ASN A 44 -36.54 -18.54 -0.69
N ASP A 45 -35.46 -17.76 -0.52
CA ASP A 45 -34.73 -17.70 0.76
C ASP A 45 -35.60 -17.11 1.87
N ILE A 46 -36.31 -16.00 1.61
CA ILE A 46 -37.30 -15.47 2.57
C ILE A 46 -38.37 -16.51 2.88
N ALA A 47 -38.91 -17.18 1.86
CA ALA A 47 -39.95 -18.18 2.07
C ALA A 47 -39.47 -19.35 2.95
N GLY A 48 -38.24 -19.83 2.75
CA GLY A 48 -37.61 -20.85 3.60
C GLY A 48 -37.39 -20.38 5.03
N GLN A 49 -36.93 -19.14 5.23
CA GLN A 49 -36.77 -18.55 6.56
C GLN A 49 -38.09 -18.42 7.31
N VAL A 50 -39.17 -18.06 6.62
CA VAL A 50 -40.51 -17.95 7.19
C VAL A 50 -41.03 -19.31 7.63
N VAL A 51 -40.94 -20.33 6.76
CA VAL A 51 -41.36 -21.70 7.07
C VAL A 51 -40.60 -22.26 8.27
N ALA A 52 -39.29 -22.03 8.35
CA ALA A 52 -38.46 -22.49 9.46
C ALA A 52 -38.82 -21.83 10.82
N LEU A 53 -39.54 -20.71 10.80
CA LEU A 53 -39.99 -20.00 11.99
C LEU A 53 -41.47 -20.21 12.32
N LEU A 54 -42.20 -21.01 11.52
CA LEU A 54 -43.57 -21.38 11.85
C LEU A 54 -43.57 -22.24 13.11
N PRO A 55 -44.42 -21.94 14.12
CA PRO A 55 -44.54 -22.77 15.30
C PRO A 55 -45.02 -24.19 14.94
N GLU A 56 -44.56 -25.21 15.69
CA GLU A 56 -44.92 -26.61 15.43
C GLU A 56 -46.45 -26.84 15.51
N ASP A 57 -47.13 -26.07 16.35
CA ASP A 57 -48.59 -26.14 16.55
C ASP A 57 -49.39 -25.63 15.34
N VAL A 58 -48.76 -24.86 14.45
CA VAL A 58 -49.39 -24.25 13.26
C VAL A 58 -49.48 -25.25 12.10
N HIS A 59 -48.80 -26.39 12.15
CA HIS A 59 -48.79 -27.37 11.06
C HIS A 59 -50.13 -28.05 10.77
N LEU A 60 -51.11 -27.89 11.65
CA LEU A 60 -52.48 -28.36 11.48
C LEU A 60 -53.43 -27.26 11.04
N TRP A 61 -52.95 -26.02 10.94
CA TRP A 61 -53.80 -24.88 10.67
C TRP A 61 -54.20 -24.80 9.21
N THR A 62 -55.39 -24.22 9.01
CA THR A 62 -55.80 -23.72 7.70
C THR A 62 -55.36 -22.26 7.61
N LEU A 63 -54.37 -21.97 6.76
CA LEU A 63 -53.71 -20.68 6.66
C LEU A 63 -54.09 -19.95 5.37
N SER A 64 -54.34 -18.66 5.48
CA SER A 64 -54.47 -17.75 4.33
C SER A 64 -53.24 -16.85 4.25
N ILE A 65 -52.69 -16.71 3.04
CA ILE A 65 -51.69 -15.69 2.74
C ILE A 65 -52.46 -14.48 2.22
N GLY A 66 -52.60 -13.46 3.06
CA GLY A 66 -53.22 -12.20 2.68
C GLY A 66 -52.33 -11.37 1.76
N THR A 67 -52.87 -10.25 1.29
CA THR A 67 -52.12 -9.33 0.42
C THR A 67 -50.86 -8.80 1.10
N ILE A 68 -49.71 -9.02 0.47
CA ILE A 68 -48.42 -8.46 0.89
C ILE A 68 -48.24 -7.11 0.18
N GLU A 69 -48.29 -6.02 0.93
CA GLU A 69 -48.20 -4.68 0.37
C GLU A 69 -46.82 -4.46 -0.30
N GLY A 70 -46.82 -4.08 -1.58
CA GLY A 70 -45.59 -3.81 -2.34
C GLY A 70 -44.94 -5.05 -2.97
N ASP A 71 -45.55 -6.23 -2.83
CA ASP A 71 -45.18 -7.43 -3.59
C ASP A 71 -45.87 -7.45 -4.97
N ASP A 72 -45.21 -8.04 -5.96
CA ASP A 72 -45.77 -8.27 -7.31
C ASP A 72 -46.44 -9.64 -7.46
N GLY A 73 -46.66 -10.33 -6.34
CA GLY A 73 -47.20 -11.68 -6.25
C GLY A 73 -46.12 -12.76 -6.17
N SER A 74 -44.86 -12.43 -6.48
CA SER A 74 -43.77 -13.41 -6.49
C SER A 74 -43.44 -13.95 -5.10
N LEU A 75 -43.51 -13.11 -4.06
CA LEU A 75 -43.27 -13.54 -2.68
C LEU A 75 -44.45 -14.33 -2.13
N ALA A 76 -45.68 -13.91 -2.42
CA ALA A 76 -46.88 -14.66 -2.03
C ALA A 76 -46.90 -16.06 -2.66
N GLU A 77 -46.54 -16.18 -3.94
CA GLU A 77 -46.44 -17.46 -4.64
C GLU A 77 -45.34 -18.35 -4.06
N ALA A 78 -44.15 -17.80 -3.81
CA ALA A 78 -43.04 -18.55 -3.21
C ALA A 78 -43.33 -19.00 -1.78
N LEU A 79 -43.99 -18.17 -0.96
CA LEU A 79 -44.46 -18.54 0.37
C LEU A 79 -45.48 -19.67 0.30
N SER A 80 -46.44 -19.57 -0.63
CA SER A 80 -47.45 -20.63 -0.84
C SER A 80 -46.78 -21.96 -1.20
N ALA A 81 -45.83 -21.93 -2.14
CA ALA A 81 -45.09 -23.11 -2.57
C ALA A 81 -44.21 -23.69 -1.45
N ALA A 82 -43.51 -22.85 -0.70
CA ALA A 82 -42.66 -23.28 0.41
C ALA A 82 -43.48 -23.89 1.56
N ILE A 83 -44.60 -23.27 1.95
CA ILE A 83 -45.47 -23.79 3.00
C ILE A 83 -46.08 -25.14 2.58
N THR A 84 -46.60 -25.23 1.34
CA THR A 84 -47.20 -26.49 0.83
C THR A 84 -46.19 -27.62 0.74
N SER A 85 -44.93 -27.31 0.37
CA SER A 85 -43.90 -28.32 0.15
C SER A 85 -43.25 -28.81 1.45
N ALA A 86 -43.10 -27.94 2.44
CA ALA A 86 -42.36 -28.22 3.67
C ALA A 86 -43.24 -28.48 4.90
N THR A 87 -44.54 -28.21 4.83
CA THR A 87 -45.46 -28.36 5.97
C THR A 87 -46.78 -29.03 5.56
N SER A 88 -47.52 -29.56 6.54
CA SER A 88 -48.86 -30.13 6.35
C SER A 88 -50.00 -29.10 6.38
N ILE A 89 -49.67 -27.81 6.36
CA ILE A 89 -50.61 -26.69 6.46
C ILE A 89 -51.52 -26.67 5.23
N GLN A 90 -52.82 -26.52 5.44
CA GLN A 90 -53.77 -26.33 4.33
C GLN A 90 -53.83 -24.84 3.97
N LEU A 91 -53.46 -24.49 2.74
CA LEU A 91 -53.54 -23.12 2.25
C LEU A 91 -54.89 -22.83 1.59
N VAL A 92 -55.49 -21.70 1.94
CA VAL A 92 -56.71 -21.17 1.32
C VAL A 92 -56.35 -19.96 0.48
N THR A 93 -56.66 -20.01 -0.82
CA THR A 93 -56.41 -18.91 -1.76
C THR A 93 -57.48 -17.82 -1.66
N ASP A 94 -57.11 -16.59 -2.05
CA ASP A 94 -57.93 -15.37 -1.96
C ASP A 94 -59.33 -15.47 -2.61
N ASP A 95 -59.51 -16.35 -3.60
CA ASP A 95 -60.81 -16.58 -4.25
C ASP A 95 -61.85 -17.24 -3.32
N ALA A 96 -61.41 -18.00 -2.31
CA ALA A 96 -62.29 -18.65 -1.34
C ALA A 96 -62.67 -17.74 -0.16
N LEU A 97 -61.85 -16.73 0.15
CA LEU A 97 -62.09 -15.77 1.25
C LEU A 97 -63.20 -14.76 0.95
N ARG A 98 -63.57 -14.59 -0.33
CA ARG A 98 -64.62 -13.65 -0.76
C ARG A 98 -66.03 -14.23 -0.78
N SER A 99 -66.19 -15.55 -0.68
CA SER A 99 -67.46 -16.21 -0.98
C SER A 99 -68.31 -16.54 0.25
N GLU A 100 -67.71 -16.87 1.41
CA GLU A 100 -68.44 -17.06 2.67
C GLU A 100 -67.55 -16.63 3.85
N GLU A 101 -68.20 -16.15 4.90
CA GLU A 101 -67.67 -15.55 6.12
C GLU A 101 -66.64 -16.47 6.83
N ASN A 102 -65.33 -16.37 6.52
CA ASN A 102 -64.19 -16.92 7.27
C ASN A 102 -64.35 -18.34 7.86
N SER A 103 -65.17 -19.21 7.27
CA SER A 103 -65.56 -20.48 7.88
C SER A 103 -64.47 -21.53 7.66
N GLY A 104 -63.38 -21.44 8.42
CA GLY A 104 -62.34 -22.46 8.49
C GLY A 104 -60.90 -21.95 8.45
N VAL A 105 -60.66 -20.65 8.22
CA VAL A 105 -59.29 -20.10 8.27
C VAL A 105 -58.90 -19.84 9.72
N GLU A 106 -57.83 -20.49 10.17
CA GLU A 106 -57.31 -20.39 11.54
C GLU A 106 -56.19 -19.36 11.66
N GLY A 107 -55.42 -19.12 10.58
CA GLY A 107 -54.33 -18.14 10.57
C GLY A 107 -54.28 -17.29 9.30
N ILE A 108 -53.93 -16.01 9.44
CA ILE A 108 -53.72 -15.07 8.32
C ILE A 108 -52.28 -14.54 8.35
N LEU A 109 -51.53 -14.80 7.29
CA LEU A 109 -50.19 -14.24 7.08
C LEU A 109 -50.30 -12.97 6.23
N GLN A 110 -49.92 -11.83 6.80
CA GLN A 110 -49.89 -10.53 6.12
C GLN A 110 -48.49 -9.94 6.15
N GLY A 111 -48.21 -8.99 5.26
CA GLY A 111 -46.94 -8.30 5.29
C GLY A 111 -46.83 -7.10 4.40
N ARG A 112 -45.65 -6.50 4.42
CA ARG A 112 -45.27 -5.37 3.60
C ARG A 112 -43.80 -5.48 3.20
N VAL A 113 -43.53 -5.25 1.92
CA VAL A 113 -42.17 -5.09 1.39
C VAL A 113 -41.66 -3.71 1.82
N ILE A 114 -40.61 -3.71 2.64
CA ILE A 114 -39.95 -2.49 3.14
C ILE A 114 -38.96 -1.96 2.09
N ASN A 115 -38.16 -2.85 1.52
CA ASN A 115 -37.15 -2.51 0.53
C ASN A 115 -37.08 -3.60 -0.54
N LYS A 116 -37.00 -3.18 -1.80
CA LYS A 116 -36.89 -4.07 -2.97
C LYS A 116 -35.88 -3.47 -3.93
N THR A 117 -34.77 -4.17 -4.12
CA THR A 117 -33.77 -3.87 -5.15
C THR A 117 -33.64 -5.09 -6.04
N HIS A 118 -33.96 -4.93 -7.33
CA HIS A 118 -33.82 -5.98 -8.33
C HIS A 118 -32.87 -5.51 -9.43
N SER A 119 -31.80 -6.27 -9.65
CA SER A 119 -30.84 -6.05 -10.71
C SER A 119 -30.23 -7.38 -11.13
N PRO A 120 -29.85 -7.56 -12.41
CA PRO A 120 -29.14 -8.76 -12.87
C PRO A 120 -27.83 -9.03 -12.11
N PHE A 121 -27.28 -8.01 -11.44
CA PHE A 121 -26.01 -8.09 -10.71
C PHE A 121 -26.16 -8.14 -9.19
N TYR A 122 -27.37 -7.90 -8.67
CA TYR A 122 -27.66 -7.83 -7.25
C TYR A 122 -29.17 -7.81 -7.02
N SER A 123 -29.66 -8.69 -6.16
CA SER A 123 -31.04 -8.65 -5.69
C SER A 123 -31.06 -8.58 -4.17
N SER A 124 -31.92 -7.75 -3.60
CA SER A 124 -32.20 -7.74 -2.18
C SER A 124 -33.64 -7.36 -1.93
N ILE A 125 -34.23 -8.05 -0.96
CA ILE A 125 -35.57 -7.75 -0.47
C ILE A 125 -35.55 -7.78 1.05
N GLU A 126 -36.27 -6.81 1.62
CA GLU A 126 -36.55 -6.70 3.04
C GLU A 126 -38.08 -6.64 3.20
N VAL A 127 -38.64 -7.56 3.97
CA VAL A 127 -40.09 -7.73 4.11
C VAL A 127 -40.44 -7.87 5.57
N PHE A 128 -41.44 -7.15 6.02
CA PHE A 128 -42.07 -7.39 7.30
C PHE A 128 -43.26 -8.32 7.13
N LEU A 129 -43.26 -9.45 7.84
CA LEU A 129 -44.34 -10.43 7.83
C LEU A 129 -44.91 -10.61 9.23
N LYS A 130 -46.21 -10.84 9.30
CA LYS A 130 -47.03 -10.93 10.50
C LYS A 130 -48.03 -12.07 10.32
N LEU A 131 -48.06 -13.03 11.24
CA LEU A 131 -49.07 -14.08 11.32
C LEU A 131 -50.03 -13.77 12.47
N GLU A 132 -51.32 -13.68 12.16
CA GLU A 132 -52.40 -13.55 13.14
C GLU A 132 -53.23 -14.82 13.22
N ASP A 133 -53.59 -15.22 14.43
CA ASP A 133 -54.64 -16.18 14.68
C ASP A 133 -56.00 -15.47 14.54
N VAL A 134 -56.86 -16.00 13.67
CA VAL A 134 -58.16 -15.41 13.32
C VAL A 134 -59.17 -15.54 14.47
N GLN A 135 -59.10 -16.62 15.26
CA GLN A 135 -60.04 -16.89 16.34
C GLN A 135 -59.71 -16.04 17.58
N SER A 136 -58.43 -15.90 17.91
CA SER A 136 -57.99 -15.17 19.10
C SER A 136 -57.62 -13.70 18.82
N HIS A 137 -57.52 -13.30 17.56
CA HIS A 137 -56.96 -12.00 17.13
C HIS A 137 -55.58 -11.71 17.74
N THR A 138 -54.82 -12.74 18.08
CA THR A 138 -53.46 -12.60 18.61
C THR A 138 -52.43 -12.72 17.51
N VAL A 139 -51.38 -11.91 17.61
CA VAL A 139 -50.24 -11.99 16.69
C VAL A 139 -49.35 -13.13 17.15
N VAL A 140 -49.32 -14.21 16.36
CA VAL A 140 -48.50 -15.41 16.61
C VAL A 140 -47.01 -15.07 16.42
N PHE A 141 -46.69 -14.34 15.34
CA PHE A 141 -45.38 -13.71 15.19
C PHE A 141 -45.45 -12.51 14.25
N ALA A 142 -44.53 -11.56 14.44
CA ALA A 142 -44.30 -10.46 13.52
C ALA A 142 -42.80 -10.14 13.46
N ARG A 143 -42.19 -10.32 12.28
CA ARG A 143 -40.74 -10.18 12.09
C ARG A 143 -40.38 -9.62 10.72
N THR A 144 -39.22 -8.98 10.66
CA THR A 144 -38.60 -8.56 9.41
C THR A 144 -37.65 -9.64 8.91
N PHE A 145 -37.77 -9.98 7.63
CA PHE A 145 -36.94 -10.90 6.90
C PHE A 145 -36.14 -10.13 5.87
N GLN A 146 -34.86 -10.49 5.72
CA GLN A 146 -33.98 -9.87 4.74
C GLN A 146 -33.19 -10.96 4.04
N ALA A 147 -33.20 -10.89 2.71
CA ALA A 147 -32.35 -11.73 1.88
C ALA A 147 -31.64 -10.87 0.85
N SER A 148 -30.42 -11.29 0.48
CA SER A 148 -29.64 -10.64 -0.57
C SER A 148 -28.83 -11.65 -1.35
N TYR A 149 -28.75 -11.47 -2.66
CA TYR A 149 -28.02 -12.33 -3.56
C TYR A 149 -27.06 -11.51 -4.42
N LEU A 150 -25.80 -11.95 -4.45
CA LEU A 150 -24.77 -11.44 -5.32
C LEU A 150 -24.24 -12.59 -6.19
N PRO A 151 -24.36 -12.53 -7.53
CA PRO A 151 -23.81 -13.53 -8.42
C PRO A 151 -22.32 -13.80 -8.17
N LYS A 152 -21.89 -15.05 -8.35
CA LYS A 152 -20.47 -15.45 -8.17
C LYS A 152 -19.52 -14.64 -9.07
N LEU A 153 -19.96 -14.30 -10.27
CA LEU A 153 -19.18 -13.51 -11.23
C LEU A 153 -18.88 -12.10 -10.70
N THR A 154 -19.90 -11.38 -10.23
CA THR A 154 -19.76 -10.02 -9.69
C THR A 154 -18.94 -10.02 -8.41
N ARG A 155 -19.13 -11.01 -7.54
CA ARG A 155 -18.28 -11.21 -6.35
C ARG A 155 -16.81 -11.38 -6.71
N ASN A 156 -16.49 -12.24 -7.68
CA ASN A 156 -15.11 -12.51 -8.08
C ASN A 156 -14.46 -11.30 -8.77
N CYS A 157 -15.21 -10.56 -9.60
CA CYS A 157 -14.72 -9.33 -10.21
C CYS A 157 -14.41 -8.24 -9.17
N LEU A 158 -15.27 -8.05 -8.16
CA LEU A 158 -15.01 -7.12 -7.07
C LEU A 158 -13.76 -7.48 -6.26
N MET A 159 -13.58 -8.77 -5.95
CA MET A 159 -12.40 -9.25 -5.24
C MET A 159 -11.11 -9.02 -6.03
N LEU A 160 -11.14 -9.28 -7.35
CA LEU A 160 -9.98 -9.03 -8.23
C LEU A 160 -9.66 -7.54 -8.33
N ALA A 161 -10.68 -6.68 -8.46
CA ALA A 161 -10.48 -5.23 -8.51
C ALA A 161 -9.88 -4.69 -7.21
N ALA A 162 -10.36 -5.16 -6.05
CA ALA A 162 -9.81 -4.80 -4.75
C ALA A 162 -8.34 -5.23 -4.59
N LEU A 163 -8.01 -6.44 -5.04
CA LEU A 163 -6.63 -6.96 -5.01
C LEU A 163 -5.70 -6.16 -5.92
N ALA A 164 -6.15 -5.81 -7.13
CA ALA A 164 -5.40 -4.98 -8.07
C ALA A 164 -5.11 -3.58 -7.50
N LEU A 165 -6.10 -2.95 -6.86
CA LEU A 165 -5.95 -1.66 -6.19
C LEU A 165 -4.92 -1.73 -5.05
N LEU A 166 -4.94 -2.80 -4.26
CA LEU A 166 -4.01 -3.00 -3.16
C LEU A 166 -2.57 -3.16 -3.67
N VAL A 167 -2.37 -3.97 -4.72
CA VAL A 167 -1.07 -4.13 -5.39
C VAL A 167 -0.57 -2.79 -5.94
N TRP A 168 -1.44 -2.04 -6.61
CA TRP A 168 -1.11 -0.72 -7.16
C TRP A 168 -0.70 0.29 -6.07
N LEU A 169 -1.44 0.32 -4.95
CA LEU A 169 -1.10 1.17 -3.80
C LEU A 169 0.27 0.82 -3.21
N VAL A 170 0.58 -0.47 -3.05
CA VAL A 170 1.88 -0.92 -2.54
C VAL A 170 3.01 -0.49 -3.49
N LEU A 171 2.87 -0.73 -4.80
CA LEU A 171 3.87 -0.34 -5.81
C LEU A 171 4.09 1.17 -5.86
N SER A 172 3.02 1.97 -5.79
CA SER A 172 3.11 3.43 -5.77
C SER A 172 3.85 3.96 -4.53
N SER A 173 3.65 3.32 -3.38
CA SER A 173 4.30 3.70 -2.12
C SER A 173 5.81 3.42 -2.16
N LEU A 174 6.22 2.32 -2.80
CA LEU A 174 7.62 1.96 -3.02
C LEU A 174 8.30 2.95 -3.98
N LYS A 175 7.64 3.33 -5.08
CA LYS A 175 8.14 4.35 -6.01
C LYS A 175 8.37 5.70 -5.30
N ARG A 176 7.42 6.16 -4.47
CA ARG A 176 7.57 7.45 -3.75
C ARG A 176 8.68 7.42 -2.71
N ARG A 177 8.84 6.33 -1.94
CA ARG A 177 9.97 6.20 -1.00
C ARG A 177 11.32 6.25 -1.71
N ARG A 178 11.41 5.67 -2.91
CA ARG A 178 12.63 5.68 -3.73
C ARG A 178 12.98 7.10 -4.23
N ILE A 179 12.01 7.86 -4.72
CA ILE A 179 12.24 9.24 -5.20
C ILE A 179 12.66 10.16 -4.03
N ALA A 180 12.02 10.03 -2.87
CA ALA A 180 12.37 10.83 -1.69
C ALA A 180 13.82 10.59 -1.22
N ALA A 181 14.31 9.35 -1.24
CA ALA A 181 15.68 9.02 -0.86
C ALA A 181 16.72 9.62 -1.84
N ILE A 182 16.40 9.67 -3.14
CA ILE A 182 17.25 10.29 -4.17
C ILE A 182 17.30 11.81 -3.94
N GLN A 183 16.13 12.45 -3.74
CA GLN A 183 16.06 13.89 -3.47
C GLN A 183 16.77 14.30 -2.18
N GLU A 184 16.66 13.51 -1.11
CA GLU A 184 17.37 13.77 0.14
C GLU A 184 18.90 13.67 -0.02
N TYR A 185 19.37 12.76 -0.88
CA TYR A 185 20.80 12.64 -1.17
C TYR A 185 21.33 13.82 -2.00
N CYS A 186 20.60 14.21 -3.06
CA CYS A 186 20.95 15.40 -3.84
C CYS A 186 20.97 16.68 -2.98
N ARG A 187 20.13 16.77 -1.93
CA ARG A 187 20.15 17.88 -0.97
C ARG A 187 21.36 17.87 -0.03
N LYS A 188 21.95 16.70 0.27
CA LYS A 188 23.12 16.55 1.15
C LYS A 188 24.45 16.70 0.40
N ASP A 189 24.44 16.55 -0.91
CA ASP A 189 25.62 16.69 -1.77
C ASP A 189 26.34 18.05 -1.66
N PRO A 190 25.64 19.22 -1.67
CA PRO A 190 26.33 20.51 -1.57
C PRO A 190 27.09 20.70 -0.25
N ALA A 191 26.59 20.17 0.87
CA ALA A 191 27.30 20.25 2.15
C ALA A 191 28.56 19.37 2.19
N ILE A 192 28.53 18.21 1.52
CA ILE A 192 29.70 17.32 1.40
C ILE A 192 30.75 17.95 0.49
N GLN A 193 30.32 18.56 -0.63
CA GLN A 193 31.20 19.27 -1.54
C GLN A 193 31.87 20.48 -0.86
N GLN A 194 31.11 21.29 -0.12
CA GLN A 194 31.67 22.41 0.67
C GLN A 194 32.69 21.95 1.71
N GLN A 195 32.45 20.83 2.39
CA GLN A 195 33.42 20.27 3.34
C GLN A 195 34.72 19.84 2.65
N ILE A 196 34.61 19.20 1.49
CA ILE A 196 35.76 18.77 0.69
C ILE A 196 36.55 19.99 0.21
N GLU A 197 35.89 21.01 -0.32
CA GLU A 197 36.50 22.27 -0.77
C GLU A 197 37.24 22.98 0.36
N THR A 198 36.63 23.05 1.55
CA THR A 198 37.23 23.68 2.73
C THR A 198 38.54 23.00 3.14
N GLU A 199 38.56 21.66 3.22
CA GLU A 199 39.77 20.93 3.63
C GLU A 199 40.86 20.95 2.55
N LEU A 200 40.48 21.04 1.28
CA LEU A 200 41.43 21.22 0.17
C LEU A 200 42.09 22.59 0.20
N LYS A 201 41.33 23.63 0.49
CA LYS A 201 41.87 24.98 0.68
C LYS A 201 42.91 25.00 1.80
N LYS A 202 42.61 24.39 2.96
CA LYS A 202 43.58 24.25 4.05
C LYS A 202 44.84 23.51 3.63
N THR A 203 44.69 22.41 2.90
CA THR A 203 45.82 21.62 2.40
C THR A 203 46.72 22.45 1.47
N ARG A 204 46.12 23.23 0.56
CA ARG A 204 46.84 24.14 -0.34
C ARG A 204 47.58 25.25 0.43
N ASP A 205 46.95 25.79 1.45
CA ASP A 205 47.54 26.82 2.31
C ASP A 205 48.72 26.26 3.11
N ASN A 206 48.58 25.05 3.66
CA ASN A 206 49.65 24.36 4.39
C ASN A 206 50.87 24.09 3.50
N LEU A 207 50.65 23.59 2.27
CA LEU A 207 51.74 23.38 1.30
C LEU A 207 52.41 24.71 0.89
N SER A 208 51.63 25.78 0.72
CA SER A 208 52.18 27.10 0.38
C SER A 208 53.04 27.66 1.51
N ARG A 209 52.56 27.62 2.75
CA ARG A 209 53.32 28.06 3.93
C ARG A 209 54.58 27.23 4.14
N SER A 210 54.50 25.92 3.92
CA SER A 210 55.66 25.02 4.05
C SER A 210 56.72 25.31 2.99
N HIS A 211 56.30 25.60 1.76
CA HIS A 211 57.19 26.03 0.69
C HIS A 211 57.92 27.33 1.07
N ASP A 212 57.21 28.33 1.57
CA ASP A 212 57.80 29.63 1.94
C ASP A 212 58.79 29.50 3.11
N LEU A 213 58.47 28.66 4.10
CA LEU A 213 59.38 28.32 5.20
C LEU A 213 60.66 27.62 4.70
N LEU A 214 60.54 26.70 3.73
CA LEU A 214 61.69 26.01 3.16
C LEU A 214 62.56 26.91 2.28
N ILE A 215 61.97 27.89 1.58
CA ILE A 215 62.72 28.93 0.87
C ILE A 215 63.50 29.78 1.86
N THR A 216 62.85 30.22 2.94
CA THR A 216 63.46 31.05 3.99
C THR A 216 64.60 30.31 4.70
N ALA A 217 64.48 28.99 4.87
CA ALA A 217 65.53 28.12 5.41
C ALA A 217 66.58 27.66 4.37
N GLU A 218 66.57 28.24 3.16
CA GLU A 218 67.48 27.95 2.04
C GLU A 218 67.47 26.48 1.56
N LYS A 219 66.43 25.70 1.90
CA LYS A 219 66.26 24.31 1.45
C LYS A 219 65.50 24.25 0.12
N LYS A 220 66.13 24.77 -0.93
CA LYS A 220 65.56 24.89 -2.29
C LYS A 220 65.09 23.56 -2.86
N ASP A 221 65.82 22.47 -2.65
CA ASP A 221 65.46 21.14 -3.19
C ASP A 221 64.13 20.60 -2.60
N LEU A 222 63.90 20.83 -1.30
CA LEU A 222 62.67 20.43 -0.64
C LEU A 222 61.50 21.36 -1.04
N ALA A 223 61.77 22.66 -1.21
CA ALA A 223 60.77 23.62 -1.68
C ALA A 223 60.26 23.25 -3.09
N VAL A 224 61.16 22.86 -4.01
CA VAL A 224 60.78 22.38 -5.35
C VAL A 224 59.86 21.15 -5.27
N LYS A 225 60.14 20.20 -4.38
CA LYS A 225 59.27 19.03 -4.16
C LYS A 225 57.90 19.43 -3.62
N VAL A 226 57.82 20.35 -2.66
CA VAL A 226 56.54 20.87 -2.15
C VAL A 226 55.72 21.53 -3.26
N ARG A 227 56.39 22.29 -4.14
CA ARG A 227 55.74 22.91 -5.30
C ARG A 227 55.18 21.86 -6.27
N ALA A 228 55.93 20.80 -6.57
CA ALA A 228 55.45 19.71 -7.42
C ALA A 228 54.20 19.03 -6.82
N GLN A 229 54.18 18.79 -5.50
CA GLN A 229 53.01 18.21 -4.81
C GLN A 229 51.79 19.15 -4.83
N LYS A 230 52.01 20.46 -4.75
CA LYS A 230 50.96 21.47 -4.88
C LYS A 230 50.33 21.47 -6.29
N GLU A 231 51.14 21.33 -7.34
CA GLU A 231 50.67 21.24 -8.72
C GLU A 231 49.90 19.94 -8.98
N GLU A 232 50.36 18.82 -8.43
CA GLU A 232 49.69 17.52 -8.55
C GLU A 232 48.34 17.48 -7.83
N LEU A 233 48.26 18.08 -6.63
CA LEU A 233 46.99 18.31 -5.93
C LEU A 233 46.04 19.13 -6.81
N GLY A 234 46.51 20.24 -7.40
CA GLY A 234 45.70 21.08 -8.29
C GLY A 234 45.13 20.32 -9.49
N ARG A 235 45.92 19.44 -10.13
CA ARG A 235 45.47 18.61 -11.25
C ARG A 235 44.40 17.59 -10.84
N LEU A 236 44.53 16.98 -9.66
CA LEU A 236 43.54 16.05 -9.14
C LEU A 236 42.22 16.76 -8.81
N LEU A 237 42.28 17.99 -8.30
CA LEU A 237 41.09 18.79 -8.01
C LEU A 237 40.31 19.18 -9.25
N LEU A 238 41.02 19.62 -10.29
CA LEU A 238 40.38 20.01 -11.54
C LEU A 238 39.64 18.82 -12.20
N LYS A 239 40.20 17.60 -12.09
CA LYS A 239 39.52 16.37 -12.52
C LYS A 239 38.30 16.00 -11.66
N LEU A 240 38.28 16.42 -10.39
CA LEU A 240 37.18 16.15 -9.47
C LEU A 240 36.04 17.16 -9.62
N GLU A 241 36.36 18.43 -9.85
CA GLU A 241 35.40 19.51 -10.13
C GLU A 241 34.67 19.31 -11.48
N GLN A 242 35.32 18.68 -12.47
CA GLN A 242 34.74 18.34 -13.76
C GLN A 242 33.92 17.03 -13.75
N GLY A 243 33.72 16.40 -12.59
CA GLY A 243 32.93 15.18 -12.47
C GLY A 243 31.42 15.38 -12.69
N PRO A 244 30.65 14.32 -13.01
CA PRO A 244 29.22 14.38 -13.33
C PRO A 244 28.30 14.82 -12.17
N ALA A 245 28.87 15.18 -11.01
CA ALA A 245 28.16 15.59 -9.79
C ALA A 245 27.53 17.00 -9.86
N VAL A 246 27.82 17.79 -10.91
CA VAL A 246 27.41 19.21 -10.99
C VAL A 246 26.02 19.38 -11.65
N HIS A 247 25.47 18.35 -12.29
CA HIS A 247 24.20 18.43 -13.01
C HIS A 247 23.11 17.55 -12.37
N PRO A 248 22.29 18.10 -11.45
CA PRO A 248 21.26 17.35 -10.72
C PRO A 248 20.16 16.75 -11.62
N ASP A 249 20.01 17.24 -12.85
CA ASP A 249 18.91 16.89 -13.75
C ASP A 249 19.12 15.56 -14.51
N ALA A 250 20.31 14.95 -14.44
CA ALA A 250 20.65 13.73 -15.20
C ALA A 250 20.87 12.46 -14.35
N ILE A 251 20.65 12.53 -13.03
CA ILE A 251 21.10 11.48 -12.10
C ILE A 251 20.16 10.26 -12.12
N ASN A 252 20.63 9.14 -12.68
CA ASN A 252 19.97 7.84 -12.59
C ASN A 252 20.46 7.01 -11.37
N LYS A 253 19.75 5.93 -10.98
CA LYS A 253 20.04 5.13 -9.76
C LYS A 253 21.49 4.63 -9.68
N ALA A 254 22.08 4.25 -10.82
CA ALA A 254 23.48 3.82 -10.90
C ALA A 254 24.44 4.96 -10.53
N MET A 255 24.16 6.18 -10.99
CA MET A 255 24.97 7.37 -10.74
C MET A 255 24.94 7.80 -9.26
N VAL A 256 23.82 7.62 -8.53
CA VAL A 256 23.76 7.95 -7.09
C VAL A 256 24.71 7.08 -6.26
N SER A 257 24.76 5.78 -6.55
CA SER A 257 25.64 4.83 -5.83
C SER A 257 27.11 5.12 -6.13
N GLU A 258 27.40 5.45 -7.39
CA GLU A 258 28.74 5.82 -7.86
C GLU A 258 29.19 7.15 -7.23
N LEU A 259 28.35 8.17 -7.24
CA LEU A 259 28.58 9.46 -6.57
C LEU A 259 28.83 9.29 -5.07
N LYS A 260 28.05 8.45 -4.38
CA LYS A 260 28.27 8.17 -2.95
C LYS A 260 29.63 7.54 -2.69
N THR A 261 30.04 6.64 -3.58
CA THR A 261 31.32 5.94 -3.49
C THR A 261 32.49 6.86 -3.83
N GLN A 262 32.28 7.81 -4.75
CA GLN A 262 33.23 8.87 -5.10
C GLN A 262 33.37 9.90 -3.98
N ASN A 263 32.28 10.45 -3.45
CA ASN A 263 32.26 11.43 -2.36
C ASN A 263 32.88 10.86 -1.07
N LYS A 264 32.57 9.62 -0.70
CA LYS A 264 33.18 8.96 0.47
C LYS A 264 34.68 8.79 0.30
N TRP A 265 35.10 8.40 -0.90
CA TRP A 265 36.52 8.25 -1.23
C TRP A 265 37.24 9.60 -1.21
N MET A 266 36.67 10.62 -1.82
CA MET A 266 37.23 11.97 -1.92
C MET A 266 37.38 12.59 -0.53
N LYS A 267 36.36 12.49 0.33
CA LYS A 267 36.44 12.92 1.72
C LYS A 267 37.58 12.22 2.50
N GLY A 268 37.76 10.92 2.26
CA GLY A 268 38.85 10.16 2.86
C GLY A 268 40.23 10.58 2.36
N LEU A 269 40.35 10.84 1.05
CA LEU A 269 41.58 11.32 0.43
C LEU A 269 41.98 12.68 0.99
N VAL A 270 41.08 13.66 0.93
CA VAL A 270 41.35 15.03 1.36
C VAL A 270 41.75 15.08 2.82
N LYS A 271 41.06 14.34 3.70
CA LYS A 271 41.43 14.25 5.11
C LYS A 271 42.83 13.69 5.32
N ASN A 272 43.21 12.65 4.56
CA ASN A 272 44.54 12.04 4.70
C ASN A 272 45.64 12.97 4.18
N VAL A 273 45.43 13.63 3.04
CA VAL A 273 46.40 14.60 2.49
C VAL A 273 46.54 15.80 3.42
N GLN A 274 45.44 16.28 4.01
CA GLN A 274 45.46 17.35 4.99
C GLN A 274 46.33 16.98 6.20
N VAL A 275 46.14 15.80 6.79
CA VAL A 275 46.93 15.34 7.94
C VAL A 275 48.43 15.28 7.62
N GLU A 276 48.80 14.77 6.44
CA GLU A 276 50.21 14.75 6.04
C GLU A 276 50.75 16.15 5.74
N SER A 277 49.93 17.06 5.19
CA SER A 277 50.30 18.46 4.98
C SER A 277 50.52 19.23 6.29
N GLU A 278 49.76 18.92 7.34
CA GLU A 278 49.92 19.51 8.68
C GLU A 278 51.21 19.01 9.35
N LYS A 279 51.53 17.72 9.20
CA LYS A 279 52.82 17.16 9.66
C LYS A 279 53.99 17.82 8.94
N LEU A 280 53.88 17.99 7.62
CA LEU A 280 54.87 18.64 6.78
C LEU A 280 55.08 20.09 7.23
N LEU A 281 54.01 20.87 7.41
CA LEU A 281 54.08 22.25 7.88
C LEU A 281 54.71 22.36 9.27
N THR A 282 54.34 21.46 10.18
CA THR A 282 54.89 21.43 11.54
C THR A 282 56.39 21.11 11.51
N ALA A 283 56.82 20.16 10.69
CA ALA A 283 58.23 19.81 10.53
C ALA A 283 59.03 20.96 9.88
N ALA A 284 58.46 21.65 8.89
CA ALA A 284 59.07 22.81 8.24
C ALA A 284 59.27 23.96 9.23
N GLY A 285 58.28 24.25 10.08
CA GLY A 285 58.38 25.28 11.13
C GLY A 285 59.39 24.94 12.22
N LYS A 286 59.60 23.65 12.50
CA LYS A 286 60.63 23.16 13.44
C LYS A 286 62.01 22.99 12.80
N GLN A 287 62.15 23.24 11.49
CA GLN A 287 63.35 22.95 10.71
C GLN A 287 63.80 21.47 10.79
N ASP A 288 62.88 20.54 11.06
CA ASP A 288 63.14 19.10 11.01
C ASP A 288 63.04 18.60 9.57
N PHE A 289 64.14 18.69 8.82
CA PHE A 289 64.16 18.32 7.40
C PHE A 289 63.91 16.82 7.15
N SER A 290 64.21 15.97 8.13
CA SER A 290 63.86 14.54 8.07
C SER A 290 62.35 14.32 8.20
N GLY A 291 61.69 15.13 9.03
CA GLY A 291 60.23 15.19 9.17
C GLY A 291 59.57 15.79 7.93
N VAL A 292 60.16 16.80 7.32
CA VAL A 292 59.68 17.41 6.06
C VAL A 292 59.71 16.40 4.92
N GLN A 293 60.81 15.67 4.76
CA GLN A 293 60.92 14.64 3.72
C GLN A 293 59.89 13.51 3.93
N ARG A 294 59.71 13.04 5.18
CA ARG A 294 58.67 12.04 5.50
C ARG A 294 57.25 12.55 5.22
N GLY A 295 56.96 13.80 5.55
CA GLY A 295 55.67 14.43 5.24
C GLY A 295 55.43 14.59 3.74
N LEU A 296 56.47 14.95 2.98
CA LEU A 296 56.43 15.03 1.53
C LEU A 296 56.15 13.67 0.87
N ASP A 297 56.86 12.64 1.30
CA ASP A 297 56.67 11.28 0.80
C ASP A 297 55.27 10.76 1.17
N GLY A 298 54.79 11.08 2.37
CA GLY A 298 53.42 10.81 2.81
C GLY A 298 52.35 11.48 1.92
N VAL A 299 52.50 12.76 1.61
CA VAL A 299 51.60 13.49 0.69
C VAL A 299 51.64 12.86 -0.72
N ALA A 300 52.84 12.62 -1.24
CA ALA A 300 53.05 12.02 -2.56
C ALA A 300 52.41 10.63 -2.67
N ASP A 301 52.58 9.78 -1.65
CA ASP A 301 51.98 8.45 -1.61
C ASP A 301 50.44 8.52 -1.58
N LYS A 302 49.85 9.46 -0.82
CA LYS A 302 48.38 9.62 -0.80
C LYS A 302 47.85 10.10 -2.15
N LEU A 303 48.54 11.03 -2.82
CA LEU A 303 48.14 11.53 -4.14
C LEU A 303 48.33 10.48 -5.24
N LYS A 304 49.45 9.73 -5.24
CA LYS A 304 49.70 8.62 -6.17
C LYS A 304 48.69 7.49 -6.02
N ASN A 305 48.40 7.09 -4.78
CA ASN A 305 47.37 6.09 -4.49
C ASN A 305 45.98 6.56 -4.93
N ALA A 306 45.73 7.87 -4.87
CA ALA A 306 44.48 8.45 -5.36
C ALA A 306 44.39 8.42 -6.88
N ALA A 307 45.46 8.83 -7.57
CA ALA A 307 45.54 8.79 -9.03
C ALA A 307 45.28 7.37 -9.55
N ASN A 308 45.92 6.35 -8.97
CA ASN A 308 45.73 4.95 -9.36
C ASN A 308 44.30 4.44 -9.10
N ARG A 309 43.68 4.79 -7.96
CA ARG A 309 42.29 4.39 -7.66
C ARG A 309 41.26 5.10 -8.51
N SER A 310 41.51 6.36 -8.87
CA SER A 310 40.65 7.11 -9.79
C SER A 310 40.71 6.52 -11.21
N TYR A 311 41.90 6.14 -11.68
CA TYR A 311 42.12 5.49 -12.97
C TYR A 311 41.37 4.15 -13.09
N HIS A 312 41.44 3.30 -12.06
CA HIS A 312 40.73 2.01 -12.08
C HIS A 312 39.20 2.12 -12.00
N ARG A 313 38.65 3.19 -11.43
CA ARG A 313 37.18 3.42 -11.44
C ARG A 313 36.68 4.07 -12.72
N VAL A 314 37.46 4.97 -13.32
CA VAL A 314 37.05 5.70 -14.54
C VAL A 314 37.21 4.87 -15.81
N VAL A 315 38.14 3.91 -15.85
CA VAL A 315 38.39 3.08 -17.05
C VAL A 315 37.49 1.82 -17.09
N GLY A 316 36.56 1.64 -16.14
CA GLY A 316 35.52 0.63 -16.26
C GLY A 316 36.01 -0.81 -16.47
N ARG A 317 37.18 -1.18 -15.94
CA ARG A 317 37.56 -2.59 -15.82
C ARG A 317 37.03 -3.13 -14.50
N SER A 318 35.77 -3.58 -14.55
CA SER A 318 35.22 -4.63 -13.69
C SER A 318 36.09 -5.89 -13.76
#